data_AF-A0A961FVH3-F1
#
_entry.id   AF-A0A961FVH3-F1
#
_cell.length_a   1.000
_cell.length_b   1.000
_cell.length_c   1.000
_cell.angle_alpha   90.00
_cell.angle_beta   90.00
_cell.angle_gamma   90.00
#
_symmetry.space_group_name_H-M   'P 1'
#
loop_
_entity.id
_entity.type
_entity.pdbx_description
1 polymer ?
#
loop_
_entity_poly.entity_id
_entity_poly.type
_entity_poly.pdbx_seq_one_letter_code
_entity_poly.pdbx_strand_id
1 'polypeptide(L)'
;MTTIFRPWSRLVPGFLLALSAPLFSSAEETPAKKPLNFVNDIVPILTKADCNTGACHAKAITGQRGFLLSLLGFEPELDYEQIVKSGRGRRVFPPAPDQSLLMLKAANIVPHGGGKKLDPDSEGYRTLVRWVSEGMPYGAENDPKLVGIDVSPNRKTMPVNASQALKVTARYSDGSTRDVTGMALYEANDRNMAEASGTGLVKTLDLPGNVAVMVRYSGFVSVFNIAIPLGAPVETLPPAKNFIDELVFANLKTLGIPPSPACDDETFLRRVSLDIGGRLPTVEETKAFLESQDPKKRDLAIESLLNSPDYADFFANKWTALLKNRRED
;
A
#
# COMPACT_ATOMS: atom_id res chain seq x y z
N MET A 1 47.48 -75.67 27.19
CA MET A 1 48.92 -76.00 27.08
C MET A 1 49.49 -75.17 25.94
N THR A 2 50.49 -74.34 26.27
CA THR A 2 51.66 -73.91 25.44
C THR A 2 51.41 -73.45 23.99
N THR A 3 51.91 -72.32 23.49
CA THR A 3 53.15 -71.60 23.81
C THR A 3 53.17 -70.23 23.13
N ILE A 4 53.78 -69.27 23.80
CA ILE A 4 54.21 -67.95 23.31
C ILE A 4 55.39 -68.13 22.34
N PHE A 5 55.48 -67.36 21.25
CA PHE A 5 56.75 -66.76 20.77
C PHE A 5 56.49 -65.62 19.75
N ARG A 6 57.01 -64.42 20.09
CA ARG A 6 57.17 -63.26 19.18
C ARG A 6 58.32 -63.53 18.19
N PRO A 7 58.35 -62.78 17.07
CA PRO A 7 59.53 -61.92 16.91
C PRO A 7 59.23 -60.50 16.40
N TRP A 8 59.94 -59.54 17.00
CA TRP A 8 60.39 -58.26 16.42
C TRP A 8 61.24 -58.53 15.17
N SER A 9 61.47 -57.68 14.18
CA SER A 9 61.22 -56.26 13.87
C SER A 9 61.92 -56.02 12.53
N ARG A 10 61.37 -55.23 11.60
CA ARG A 10 62.14 -54.35 10.70
C ARG A 10 61.27 -53.16 10.29
N LEU A 11 61.51 -52.02 10.92
CA LEU A 11 61.01 -50.71 10.49
C LEU A 11 61.79 -50.27 9.25
N VAL A 12 61.07 -50.03 8.15
CA VAL A 12 61.57 -49.27 6.99
C VAL A 12 60.96 -47.87 7.12
N PRO A 13 61.75 -46.78 7.12
CA PRO A 13 61.19 -45.43 7.19
C PRO A 13 60.57 -45.08 5.83
N GLY A 14 59.23 -45.08 5.76
CA GLY A 14 58.50 -44.53 4.63
C GLY A 14 58.54 -43.01 4.68
N PHE A 15 59.20 -42.39 3.71
CA PHE A 15 59.15 -40.94 3.47
C PHE A 15 57.75 -40.59 2.94
N LEU A 16 56.88 -40.06 3.80
CA LEU A 16 55.61 -39.46 3.39
C LEU A 16 55.88 -38.02 2.92
N LEU A 17 55.95 -37.85 1.59
CA LEU A 17 55.87 -36.54 0.95
C LEU A 17 54.45 -36.00 1.12
N ALA A 18 54.27 -35.05 2.05
CA ALA A 18 53.05 -34.27 2.13
C ALA A 18 53.03 -33.25 0.97
N LEU A 19 52.25 -33.54 -0.08
CA LEU A 19 51.86 -32.53 -1.05
C LEU A 19 50.87 -31.57 -0.38
N SER A 20 51.34 -30.40 0.04
CA SER A 20 50.48 -29.25 0.34
C SER A 20 49.93 -28.69 -0.96
N ALA A 21 48.73 -29.15 -1.35
CA ALA A 21 47.97 -28.49 -2.42
C ALA A 21 47.50 -27.12 -1.92
N PRO A 22 47.71 -26.03 -2.66
CA PRO A 22 47.16 -24.74 -2.30
C PRO A 22 45.63 -24.82 -2.42
N LEU A 23 44.93 -24.58 -1.32
CA LEU A 23 43.49 -24.32 -1.33
C LEU A 23 43.27 -22.99 -2.06
N PHE A 24 43.04 -23.06 -3.37
CA PHE A 24 42.46 -21.96 -4.10
C PHE A 24 41.01 -21.81 -3.64
N SER A 25 40.77 -20.90 -2.71
CA SER A 25 39.44 -20.37 -2.45
C SER A 25 38.98 -19.68 -3.72
N SER A 26 38.08 -20.31 -4.47
CA SER A 26 37.27 -19.62 -5.47
C SER A 26 36.58 -18.48 -4.74
N ALA A 27 37.00 -17.25 -5.00
CA ALA A 27 36.18 -16.10 -4.68
C ALA A 27 34.93 -16.24 -5.54
N GLU A 28 33.76 -16.35 -4.92
CA GLU A 28 32.50 -16.16 -5.63
C GLU A 28 32.55 -14.77 -6.26
N GLU A 29 32.59 -14.70 -7.59
CA GLU A 29 32.37 -13.46 -8.32
C GLU A 29 31.01 -12.92 -7.87
N THR A 30 31.03 -11.77 -7.21
CA THR A 30 29.79 -11.08 -6.85
C THR A 30 29.09 -10.73 -8.17
N PRO A 31 27.86 -11.20 -8.44
CA PRO A 31 27.22 -10.95 -9.73
C PRO A 31 27.19 -9.45 -10.00
N ALA A 32 27.62 -9.04 -11.20
CA ALA A 32 27.63 -7.64 -11.60
C ALA A 32 26.24 -7.04 -11.38
N LYS A 33 26.16 -5.99 -10.56
CA LYS A 33 24.89 -5.32 -10.27
C LYS A 33 24.35 -4.73 -11.57
N LYS A 34 23.11 -5.08 -11.93
CA LYS A 34 22.43 -4.50 -13.09
C LYS A 34 22.40 -2.96 -12.99
N PRO A 35 22.64 -2.21 -14.08
CA PRO A 35 22.49 -0.76 -14.09
C PRO A 35 21.10 -0.35 -13.59
N LEU A 36 21.04 0.79 -12.91
CA LEU A 36 19.77 1.36 -12.46
C LEU A 36 18.94 1.86 -13.65
N ASN A 37 17.63 1.75 -13.54
CA ASN A 37 16.68 2.31 -14.50
C ASN A 37 15.97 3.50 -13.82
N PHE A 38 15.89 4.64 -14.53
CA PHE A 38 15.32 5.86 -13.98
C PHE A 38 13.86 5.69 -13.57
N VAL A 39 13.04 5.10 -14.44
CA VAL A 39 11.60 4.90 -14.20
C VAL A 39 11.36 3.92 -13.06
N ASN A 40 12.09 2.81 -13.05
CA ASN A 40 11.85 1.70 -12.13
C ASN A 40 12.50 1.89 -10.76
N ASP A 41 13.63 2.59 -10.69
CA ASP A 41 14.44 2.65 -9.47
C ASP A 41 14.57 4.08 -8.91
N ILE A 42 14.42 5.13 -9.73
CA ILE A 42 14.63 6.53 -9.30
C ILE A 42 13.33 7.27 -9.05
N VAL A 43 12.38 7.22 -9.98
CA VAL A 43 11.05 7.82 -9.81
C VAL A 43 10.36 7.38 -8.50
N PRO A 44 10.36 6.09 -8.10
CA PRO A 44 9.71 5.68 -6.85
C PRO A 44 10.34 6.35 -5.61
N ILE A 45 11.65 6.60 -5.61
CA ILE A 45 12.35 7.29 -4.52
C ILE A 45 11.89 8.74 -4.43
N LEU A 46 11.78 9.43 -5.57
CA LEU A 46 11.30 10.80 -5.63
C LEU A 46 9.84 10.91 -5.15
N THR A 47 9.00 9.95 -5.53
CA THR A 47 7.61 9.86 -5.08
C THR A 47 7.52 9.59 -3.58
N LYS A 48 8.29 8.63 -3.06
CA LYS A 48 8.29 8.32 -1.62
C LYS A 48 8.80 9.48 -0.76
N ALA A 49 9.73 10.28 -1.30
CA ALA A 49 10.25 11.46 -0.63
C ALA A 49 9.35 12.72 -0.80
N ASP A 50 8.16 12.57 -1.37
CA ASP A 50 7.22 13.64 -1.72
C ASP A 50 7.77 14.73 -2.65
N CYS A 51 8.89 14.47 -3.35
CA CYS A 51 9.57 15.47 -4.19
C CYS A 51 8.71 15.89 -5.38
N ASN A 52 8.02 14.94 -6.01
CA ASN A 52 7.20 15.12 -7.21
C ASN A 52 5.68 15.22 -6.89
N THR A 53 5.35 15.75 -5.71
CA THR A 53 3.96 16.05 -5.31
C THR A 53 3.57 17.48 -5.69
N GLY A 54 2.28 17.76 -5.81
CA GLY A 54 1.77 19.09 -6.18
C GLY A 54 2.14 20.21 -5.20
N ALA A 55 2.42 19.86 -3.93
CA ALA A 55 2.92 20.80 -2.93
C ALA A 55 4.41 21.16 -3.12
N CYS A 56 5.17 20.31 -3.84
CA CYS A 56 6.60 20.46 -4.07
C CYS A 56 6.89 20.73 -5.56
N HIS A 57 7.74 19.94 -6.21
CA HIS A 57 8.24 20.23 -7.56
C HIS A 57 7.24 19.91 -8.67
N ALA A 58 6.12 19.23 -8.37
CA ALA A 58 5.03 19.00 -9.32
C ALA A 58 3.91 20.04 -9.25
N LYS A 59 4.25 21.26 -8.83
CA LYS A 59 3.34 22.40 -8.95
C LYS A 59 3.09 22.71 -10.42
N ALA A 60 1.82 22.68 -10.82
CA ALA A 60 1.39 22.84 -12.21
C ALA A 60 2.10 24.02 -12.90
N ILE A 61 2.61 23.75 -14.11
CA ILE A 61 3.23 24.70 -15.07
C ILE A 61 4.56 25.32 -14.62
N THR A 62 4.76 25.57 -13.33
CA THR A 62 5.85 26.41 -12.82
C THR A 62 6.90 25.64 -12.03
N GLY A 63 6.55 24.47 -11.49
CA GLY A 63 7.39 23.75 -10.54
C GLY A 63 7.72 24.61 -9.31
N GLN A 64 8.90 24.39 -8.73
CA GLN A 64 9.43 25.21 -7.64
C GLN A 64 10.78 25.81 -8.03
N ARG A 65 10.82 27.15 -8.11
CA ARG A 65 12.04 27.94 -8.39
C ARG A 65 12.79 27.45 -9.64
N GLY A 66 12.05 27.14 -10.70
CA GLY A 66 12.61 26.66 -11.98
C GLY A 66 13.10 25.22 -11.96
N PHE A 67 12.68 24.42 -10.97
CA PHE A 67 12.79 22.96 -11.01
C PHE A 67 11.38 22.34 -11.01
N LEU A 68 11.03 21.73 -12.14
CA LEU A 68 9.75 21.10 -12.40
C LEU A 68 9.93 19.58 -12.40
N LEU A 69 9.00 18.88 -11.76
CA LEU A 69 8.79 17.45 -11.93
C LEU A 69 7.31 17.23 -12.30
N SER A 70 7.01 16.13 -12.97
CA SER A 70 5.68 15.65 -13.28
C SER A 70 5.01 15.13 -12.01
N LEU A 71 3.68 15.21 -11.95
CA LEU A 71 2.94 14.79 -10.76
C LEU A 71 3.08 13.27 -10.56
N LEU A 72 3.65 12.85 -9.43
CA LEU A 72 3.89 11.45 -9.07
C LEU A 72 4.72 10.66 -10.10
N GLY A 73 5.48 11.34 -10.97
CA GLY A 73 6.30 10.69 -12.00
C GLY A 73 5.53 10.29 -13.26
N PHE A 74 4.42 10.95 -13.56
CA PHE A 74 3.57 10.64 -14.72
C PHE A 74 4.27 10.84 -16.09
N GLU A 75 5.25 11.74 -16.18
CA GLU A 75 6.06 11.99 -17.38
C GLU A 75 7.56 11.79 -17.06
N PRO A 76 8.03 10.53 -16.98
CA PRO A 76 9.38 10.25 -16.50
C PRO A 76 10.49 10.77 -17.42
N GLU A 77 10.26 10.86 -18.73
CA GLU A 77 11.19 11.50 -19.67
C GLU A 77 11.39 12.97 -19.31
N LEU A 78 10.30 13.71 -19.06
CA LEU A 78 10.37 15.12 -18.63
C LEU A 78 11.14 15.25 -17.31
N ASP A 79 10.84 14.40 -16.33
CA ASP A 79 11.52 14.39 -15.03
C ASP A 79 13.02 14.19 -15.16
N TYR A 80 13.41 13.21 -15.98
CA TYR A 80 14.80 12.94 -16.28
C TYR A 80 15.49 14.17 -16.89
N GLU A 81 14.87 14.81 -17.88
CA GLU A 81 15.43 16.00 -18.51
C GLU A 81 15.54 17.19 -17.55
N GLN A 82 14.58 17.36 -16.66
CA GLN A 82 14.60 18.40 -15.63
C GLN A 82 15.71 18.19 -14.60
N ILE A 83 15.98 16.93 -14.24
CA ILE A 83 17.05 16.56 -13.33
C ILE A 83 18.42 16.64 -14.02
N VAL A 84 18.59 16.02 -15.18
CA VAL A 84 19.90 15.78 -15.79
C VAL A 84 20.33 16.92 -16.72
N LYS A 85 19.41 17.47 -17.52
CA LYS A 85 19.77 18.40 -18.61
C LYS A 85 19.51 19.86 -18.24
N SER A 86 18.39 20.14 -17.58
CA SER A 86 17.92 21.51 -17.34
C SER A 86 18.82 22.31 -16.41
N GLY A 87 18.86 23.63 -16.60
CA GLY A 87 19.75 24.51 -15.84
C GLY A 87 21.23 24.23 -16.09
N ARG A 88 21.58 23.78 -17.32
CA ARG A 88 22.94 23.39 -17.73
C ARG A 88 23.53 22.25 -16.89
N GLY A 89 22.69 21.28 -16.52
CA GLY A 89 23.10 20.11 -15.73
C GLY A 89 23.43 20.38 -14.26
N ARG A 90 23.15 21.58 -13.74
CA ARG A 90 23.56 22.02 -12.39
C ARG A 90 23.05 21.18 -11.20
N ARG A 91 22.15 20.22 -11.43
CA ARG A 91 21.49 19.43 -10.37
C ARG A 91 22.22 18.13 -10.06
N VAL A 92 22.97 17.60 -11.02
CA VAL A 92 23.75 16.37 -10.91
C VAL A 92 25.22 16.69 -11.13
N PHE A 93 26.09 16.06 -10.36
CA PHE A 93 27.53 16.25 -10.45
C PHE A 93 28.25 14.89 -10.50
N PRO A 94 28.37 14.27 -11.69
CA PRO A 94 28.92 12.92 -11.82
C PRO A 94 30.33 12.70 -11.23
N PRO A 95 31.26 13.67 -11.28
CA PRO A 95 32.57 13.52 -10.64
C PRO A 95 32.55 13.41 -9.11
N ALA A 96 31.50 13.93 -8.46
CA ALA A 96 31.24 13.75 -7.03
C ALA A 96 29.73 13.60 -6.79
N PRO A 97 29.18 12.40 -7.00
CA PRO A 97 27.73 12.15 -7.06
C PRO A 97 26.93 12.62 -5.83
N ASP A 98 27.50 12.46 -4.64
CA ASP A 98 26.95 12.90 -3.35
C ASP A 98 26.92 14.44 -3.20
N GLN A 99 27.80 15.15 -3.91
CA GLN A 99 27.85 16.62 -3.98
C GLN A 99 26.88 17.19 -5.03
N SER A 100 26.10 16.34 -5.71
CA SER A 100 25.03 16.79 -6.59
C SER A 100 24.04 17.68 -5.82
N LEU A 101 23.67 18.83 -6.38
CA LEU A 101 22.72 19.74 -5.74
C LEU A 101 21.38 19.06 -5.42
N LEU A 102 20.96 18.10 -6.25
CA LEU A 102 19.79 17.25 -5.98
C LEU A 102 19.92 16.52 -4.63
N MET A 103 21.08 15.92 -4.36
CA MET A 103 21.34 15.19 -3.11
C MET A 103 21.46 16.14 -1.92
N LEU A 104 22.25 17.21 -2.07
CA LEU A 104 22.48 18.17 -1.01
C LEU A 104 21.18 18.87 -0.57
N LYS A 105 20.28 19.19 -1.51
CA LYS A 105 18.96 19.78 -1.20
C LYS A 105 18.00 18.74 -0.61
N ALA A 106 17.94 17.54 -1.17
CA ALA A 106 17.06 16.49 -0.67
C ALA A 106 17.40 16.09 0.78
N ALA A 107 18.69 16.03 1.12
CA ALA A 107 19.16 15.78 2.48
C ALA A 107 19.16 17.03 3.38
N ASN A 108 18.82 18.20 2.84
CA ASN A 108 18.89 19.50 3.50
C ASN A 108 20.27 19.80 4.12
N ILE A 109 21.34 19.28 3.51
CA ILE A 109 22.74 19.64 3.81
C ILE A 109 22.98 21.11 3.39
N VAL A 110 22.34 21.53 2.30
CA VAL A 110 22.22 22.94 1.92
C VAL A 110 20.74 23.38 2.03
N PRO A 111 20.45 24.65 2.34
CA PRO A 111 19.08 25.09 2.66
C PRO A 111 18.05 24.76 1.57
N HIS A 112 17.07 23.94 1.90
CA HIS A 112 15.98 23.57 1.01
C HIS A 112 14.64 24.00 1.61
N GLY A 113 13.85 24.79 0.88
CA GLY A 113 12.57 25.32 1.39
C GLY A 113 11.53 24.24 1.73
N GLY A 114 11.64 23.04 1.13
CA GLY A 114 10.81 21.88 1.45
C GLY A 114 11.30 21.05 2.63
N GLY A 115 12.38 21.46 3.31
CA GLY A 115 13.02 20.72 4.40
C GLY A 115 13.80 19.49 3.94
N LYS A 116 14.14 18.63 4.90
CA LYS A 116 14.78 17.32 4.66
C LYS A 116 13.75 16.35 4.08
N LYS A 117 14.02 15.85 2.87
CA LYS A 117 13.18 14.89 2.14
C LYS A 117 13.78 13.48 2.09
N LEU A 118 15.11 13.39 2.12
CA LEU A 118 15.84 12.12 2.15
C LEU A 118 16.84 12.12 3.29
N ASP A 119 16.99 10.99 3.96
CA ASP A 119 18.08 10.78 4.90
C ASP A 119 19.35 10.36 4.14
N PRO A 120 20.53 10.97 4.37
CA PRO A 120 21.79 10.48 3.82
C PRO A 120 22.05 8.99 4.07
N ASP A 121 21.55 8.46 5.19
CA ASP A 121 21.68 7.05 5.58
C ASP A 121 20.55 6.17 5.01
N SER A 122 19.61 6.74 4.25
CA SER A 122 18.55 5.97 3.60
C SER A 122 19.04 5.20 2.38
N GLU A 123 18.37 4.09 2.09
CA GLU A 123 18.59 3.34 0.84
C GLU A 123 18.30 4.20 -0.39
N GLY A 124 17.23 4.99 -0.37
CA GLY A 124 16.86 5.86 -1.48
C GLY A 124 17.95 6.90 -1.81
N TYR A 125 18.58 7.49 -0.80
CA TYR A 125 19.70 8.41 -1.01
C TYR A 125 20.90 7.70 -1.66
N ARG A 126 21.29 6.52 -1.14
CA ARG A 126 22.38 5.73 -1.72
C ARG A 126 22.10 5.30 -3.16
N THR A 127 20.86 4.93 -3.48
CA THR A 127 20.45 4.55 -4.83
C THR A 127 20.53 5.73 -5.80
N LEU A 128 20.13 6.93 -5.38
CA LEU A 128 20.29 8.15 -6.18
C LEU A 128 21.76 8.51 -6.43
N VAL A 129 22.61 8.42 -5.39
CA VAL A 129 24.06 8.61 -5.52
C VAL A 129 24.66 7.59 -6.49
N ARG A 130 24.26 6.32 -6.38
CA ARG A 130 24.68 5.26 -7.30
C ARG A 130 24.26 5.57 -8.73
N TRP A 131 23.01 5.98 -8.95
CA TRP A 131 22.51 6.35 -10.27
C TRP A 131 23.32 7.48 -10.92
N VAL A 132 23.70 8.49 -10.14
CA VAL A 132 24.59 9.56 -10.63
C VAL A 132 25.98 9.01 -10.96
N SER A 133 26.54 8.12 -10.14
CA SER A 133 27.83 7.48 -10.40
C SER A 133 27.84 6.56 -11.64
N GLU A 134 26.69 6.00 -12.01
CA GLU A 134 26.52 5.15 -13.20
C GLU A 134 26.33 5.96 -14.49
N GLY A 135 26.42 7.29 -14.44
CA GLY A 135 26.20 8.14 -15.61
C GLY A 135 24.73 8.45 -15.87
N MET A 136 23.89 8.40 -14.83
CA MET A 136 22.46 8.70 -14.87
C MET A 136 21.73 7.92 -15.97
N PRO A 137 21.84 6.58 -16.04
CA PRO A 137 21.12 5.81 -17.05
C PRO A 137 19.61 6.07 -16.97
N TYR A 138 18.99 6.35 -18.13
CA TYR A 138 17.53 6.43 -18.21
C TYR A 138 16.90 5.02 -18.12
N GLY A 139 17.45 4.08 -18.86
CA GLY A 139 16.90 2.74 -19.07
C GLY A 139 16.87 2.40 -20.56
N ALA A 140 16.74 1.11 -20.88
CA ALA A 140 16.54 0.63 -22.24
C ALA A 140 15.05 0.48 -22.56
N GLU A 141 14.69 0.58 -23.84
CA GLU A 141 13.29 0.47 -24.29
C GLU A 141 12.65 -0.90 -23.95
N ASN A 142 13.48 -1.95 -23.90
CA ASN A 142 13.08 -3.30 -23.55
C ASN A 142 13.23 -3.62 -22.05
N ASP A 143 13.54 -2.64 -21.20
CA ASP A 143 13.58 -2.86 -19.76
C ASP A 143 12.20 -3.28 -19.25
N PRO A 144 12.13 -4.21 -18.27
CA PRO A 144 10.87 -4.65 -17.72
C PRO A 144 10.07 -3.49 -17.13
N LYS A 145 8.79 -3.40 -17.48
CA LYS A 145 7.87 -2.36 -16.98
C LYS A 145 7.13 -2.90 -15.78
N LEU A 146 6.91 -2.06 -14.77
CA LEU A 146 6.07 -2.42 -13.62
C LEU A 146 4.63 -2.66 -14.08
N VAL A 147 4.06 -3.82 -13.74
CA VAL A 147 2.68 -4.21 -14.10
C VAL A 147 1.76 -4.36 -12.89
N GLY A 148 2.30 -4.32 -11.66
CA GLY A 148 1.49 -4.38 -10.45
C GLY A 148 2.29 -4.54 -9.18
N ILE A 149 1.60 -4.51 -8.05
CA ILE A 149 2.15 -4.83 -6.73
C ILE A 149 1.25 -5.82 -5.99
N ASP A 150 1.85 -6.67 -5.17
CA ASP A 150 1.19 -7.51 -4.17
C ASP A 150 1.60 -7.08 -2.77
N VAL A 151 0.67 -7.18 -1.83
CA VAL A 151 0.92 -6.97 -0.40
C VAL A 151 0.62 -8.27 0.32
N SER A 152 1.58 -8.76 1.12
CA SER A 152 1.43 -9.97 1.90
C SER A 152 1.72 -9.70 3.38
N PRO A 153 0.81 -10.09 4.30
CA PRO A 153 -0.56 -10.54 4.03
C PRO A 153 -1.42 -9.40 3.44
N ASN A 154 -2.44 -9.73 2.64
CA ASN A 154 -3.44 -8.76 2.14
C ASN A 154 -4.69 -8.65 3.04
N ARG A 155 -4.86 -9.58 3.97
CA ARG A 155 -5.89 -9.56 5.01
C ARG A 155 -5.39 -10.23 6.28
N LYS A 156 -5.75 -9.69 7.44
CA LYS A 156 -5.51 -10.35 8.73
C LYS A 156 -6.53 -9.92 9.79
N THR A 157 -6.89 -10.85 10.68
CA THR A 157 -7.56 -10.50 11.94
C THR A 157 -6.49 -10.25 13.00
N MET A 158 -6.53 -9.10 13.65
CA MET A 158 -5.51 -8.67 14.63
C MET A 158 -6.20 -8.16 15.89
N PRO A 159 -5.69 -8.45 17.11
CA PRO A 159 -6.19 -7.81 18.31
C PRO A 159 -5.79 -6.32 18.32
N VAL A 160 -6.36 -5.57 19.26
CA VAL A 160 -5.90 -4.21 19.58
C VAL A 160 -4.43 -4.21 20.00
N ASN A 161 -3.72 -3.11 19.75
CA ASN A 161 -2.31 -2.93 20.12
C ASN A 161 -1.34 -3.99 19.55
N ALA A 162 -1.67 -4.61 18.43
CA ALA A 162 -0.84 -5.60 17.75
C ALA A 162 -0.05 -4.98 16.59
N SER A 163 1.04 -5.63 16.20
CA SER A 163 1.85 -5.20 15.05
C SER A 163 1.95 -6.28 13.98
N GLN A 164 2.01 -5.85 12.72
CA GLN A 164 2.17 -6.69 11.54
C GLN A 164 3.15 -6.03 10.57
N ALA A 165 4.24 -6.73 10.23
CA ALA A 165 5.11 -6.33 9.14
C ALA A 165 4.52 -6.79 7.79
N LEU A 166 4.42 -5.89 6.82
CA LEU A 166 3.99 -6.21 5.47
C LEU A 166 5.19 -6.48 4.58
N LYS A 167 4.99 -7.32 3.57
CA LYS A 167 5.88 -7.46 2.43
C LYS A 167 5.19 -6.94 1.18
N VAL A 168 5.83 -6.04 0.45
CA VAL A 168 5.33 -5.50 -0.81
C VAL A 168 6.20 -6.00 -1.95
N THR A 169 5.60 -6.67 -2.92
CA THR A 169 6.30 -7.26 -4.06
C THR A 169 5.83 -6.58 -5.34
N ALA A 170 6.74 -5.93 -6.05
CA ALA A 170 6.52 -5.42 -7.39
C ALA A 170 6.61 -6.54 -8.41
N ARG A 171 5.71 -6.56 -9.40
CA ARG A 171 5.71 -7.49 -10.54
C ARG A 171 6.01 -6.74 -11.82
N TYR A 172 6.89 -7.28 -12.65
CA TYR A 172 7.31 -6.67 -13.91
C TYR A 172 6.84 -7.46 -15.13
N SER A 173 6.83 -6.82 -16.29
CA SER A 173 6.33 -7.37 -17.56
C SER A 173 7.11 -8.59 -18.08
N ASP A 174 8.34 -8.80 -17.60
CA ASP A 174 9.16 -9.98 -17.90
C ASP A 174 8.91 -11.15 -16.93
N GLY A 175 7.95 -11.00 -16.01
CA GLY A 175 7.64 -11.97 -14.96
C GLY A 175 8.57 -11.89 -13.74
N SER A 176 9.59 -11.01 -13.76
CA SER A 176 10.44 -10.79 -12.59
C SER A 176 9.68 -10.06 -11.48
N THR A 177 10.17 -10.23 -10.24
CA THR A 177 9.61 -9.56 -9.08
C THR A 177 10.70 -8.91 -8.24
N ARG A 178 10.34 -7.86 -7.49
CA ARG A 178 11.25 -7.17 -6.56
C ARG A 178 10.55 -6.87 -5.24
N ASP A 179 11.29 -6.99 -4.15
CA ASP A 179 10.83 -6.47 -2.86
C ASP A 179 10.91 -4.95 -2.89
N VAL A 180 9.77 -4.30 -2.67
CA VAL A 180 9.64 -2.84 -2.65
C VAL A 180 9.04 -2.36 -1.32
N THR A 181 9.09 -3.19 -0.28
CA THR A 181 8.53 -2.89 1.05
C THR A 181 9.08 -1.57 1.59
N GLY A 182 10.39 -1.38 1.48
CA GLY A 182 11.09 -0.17 1.89
C GLY A 182 10.86 1.05 0.99
N MET A 183 10.21 0.89 -0.17
CA MET A 183 9.94 1.96 -1.14
C MET A 183 8.45 2.25 -1.34
N ALA A 184 7.55 1.41 -0.82
CA ALA A 184 6.12 1.67 -0.85
C ALA A 184 5.72 2.77 0.16
N LEU A 185 4.58 3.39 -0.12
CA LEU A 185 3.87 4.30 0.77
C LEU A 185 2.69 3.56 1.42
N TYR A 186 2.45 3.82 2.70
CA TYR A 186 1.42 3.16 3.49
C TYR A 186 0.53 4.21 4.15
N GLU A 187 -0.79 4.06 4.04
CA GLU A 187 -1.74 4.97 4.66
C GLU A 187 -2.97 4.21 5.17
N ALA A 188 -3.24 4.32 6.47
CA ALA A 188 -4.48 3.83 7.06
C ALA A 188 -5.64 4.78 6.72
N ASN A 189 -6.79 4.22 6.33
CA ASN A 189 -8.00 5.00 6.09
C ASN A 189 -8.60 5.60 7.38
N ASP A 190 -8.33 4.98 8.54
CA ASP A 190 -8.63 5.52 9.86
C ASP A 190 -7.40 5.42 10.77
N ARG A 191 -6.78 6.56 11.04
CA ARG A 191 -5.57 6.66 11.88
C ARG A 191 -5.85 6.49 13.37
N ASN A 192 -7.12 6.55 13.80
CA ASN A 192 -7.49 6.25 15.18
C ASN A 192 -7.59 4.74 15.42
N MET A 193 -7.68 3.93 14.36
CA MET A 193 -7.74 2.46 14.46
C MET A 193 -6.40 1.79 14.18
N ALA A 194 -5.63 2.31 13.22
CA ALA A 194 -4.32 1.75 12.90
C ALA A 194 -3.35 2.82 12.35
N GLU A 195 -2.08 2.61 12.61
CA GLU A 195 -0.97 3.38 12.05
C GLU A 195 -0.11 2.48 11.17
N ALA A 196 0.49 3.05 10.13
CA ALA A 196 1.44 2.35 9.27
C ALA A 196 2.73 3.17 9.15
N SER A 197 3.88 2.53 9.41
CA SER A 197 5.19 3.15 9.24
C SER A 197 5.59 3.20 7.76
N GLY A 198 6.55 4.07 7.43
CA GLY A 198 7.19 4.09 6.11
C GLY A 198 8.00 2.83 5.76
N THR A 199 8.16 1.89 6.70
CA THR A 199 8.87 0.62 6.50
C THR A 199 7.91 -0.57 6.35
N GLY A 200 6.59 -0.33 6.32
CA GLY A 200 5.58 -1.38 6.19
C GLY A 200 5.23 -2.07 7.50
N LEU A 201 5.57 -1.48 8.66
CA LEU A 201 5.10 -1.96 9.96
C LEU A 201 3.74 -1.31 10.26
N VAL A 202 2.69 -2.12 10.32
CA VAL A 202 1.35 -1.70 10.69
C VAL A 202 1.08 -2.01 12.15
N LYS A 203 0.49 -1.08 12.89
CA LYS A 203 0.11 -1.23 14.29
C LYS A 203 -1.38 -0.91 14.46
N THR A 204 -2.14 -1.82 15.06
CA THR A 204 -3.51 -1.56 15.49
C THR A 204 -3.49 -0.79 16.82
N LEU A 205 -4.48 0.07 17.01
CA LEU A 205 -4.66 0.86 18.24
C LEU A 205 -5.73 0.20 19.13
N ASP A 206 -6.52 0.99 19.85
CA ASP A 206 -7.48 0.55 20.87
C ASP A 206 -8.93 0.44 20.36
N LEU A 207 -9.21 0.88 19.13
CA LEU A 207 -10.54 0.84 18.54
C LEU A 207 -10.79 -0.46 17.75
N PRO A 208 -11.91 -1.17 18.00
CA PRO A 208 -12.33 -2.32 17.22
C PRO A 208 -13.02 -1.91 15.90
N GLY A 209 -13.10 -2.83 14.96
CA GLY A 209 -13.77 -2.67 13.67
C GLY A 209 -12.89 -3.09 12.48
N ASN A 210 -13.23 -2.61 11.28
CA ASN A 210 -12.44 -2.87 10.08
C ASN A 210 -11.64 -1.63 9.69
N VAL A 211 -10.34 -1.80 9.45
CA VAL A 211 -9.45 -0.75 8.96
C VAL A 211 -8.64 -1.28 7.78
N ALA A 212 -8.38 -0.41 6.81
CA ALA A 212 -7.62 -0.74 5.62
C ALA A 212 -6.36 0.12 5.55
N VAL A 213 -5.23 -0.53 5.32
CA VAL A 213 -3.97 0.15 5.00
C VAL A 213 -3.77 0.08 3.49
N MET A 214 -3.89 1.23 2.85
CA MET A 214 -3.60 1.41 1.44
C MET A 214 -2.09 1.43 1.24
N VAL A 215 -1.61 0.63 0.29
CA VAL A 215 -0.20 0.52 -0.08
C VAL A 215 -0.03 0.99 -1.51
N ARG A 216 0.85 1.96 -1.74
CA ARG A 216 1.08 2.57 -3.05
C ARG A 216 2.53 2.45 -3.47
N TYR A 217 2.76 2.14 -4.75
CA TYR A 217 4.09 2.12 -5.36
C TYR A 217 3.96 2.39 -6.86
N SER A 218 4.61 3.45 -7.34
CA SER A 218 4.68 3.83 -8.77
C SER A 218 3.34 3.75 -9.53
N GLY A 219 2.30 4.39 -8.99
CA GLY A 219 0.97 4.44 -9.58
C GLY A 219 0.08 3.23 -9.29
N PHE A 220 0.64 2.11 -8.82
CA PHE A 220 -0.14 0.95 -8.41
C PHE A 220 -0.57 1.03 -6.95
N VAL A 221 -1.74 0.45 -6.68
CA VAL A 221 -2.35 0.42 -5.35
C VAL A 221 -2.70 -1.03 -5.01
N SER A 222 -2.40 -1.41 -3.77
CA SER A 222 -2.89 -2.63 -3.15
C SER A 222 -3.33 -2.31 -1.71
N VAL A 223 -4.01 -3.24 -1.04
CA VAL A 223 -4.64 -2.98 0.25
C VAL A 223 -4.39 -4.13 1.21
N PHE A 224 -3.97 -3.79 2.43
CA PHE A 224 -3.98 -4.69 3.58
C PHE A 224 -5.22 -4.43 4.42
N ASN A 225 -6.12 -5.42 4.51
CA ASN A 225 -7.37 -5.33 5.25
C ASN A 225 -7.23 -5.93 6.65
N ILE A 226 -7.63 -5.18 7.67
CA ILE A 226 -7.49 -5.58 9.07
C ILE A 226 -8.89 -5.64 9.69
N ALA A 227 -9.22 -6.79 10.27
CA ALA A 227 -10.35 -6.91 11.18
C ALA A 227 -9.83 -6.89 12.62
N ILE A 228 -10.30 -5.94 13.42
CA ILE A 228 -9.98 -5.77 14.84
C ILE A 228 -11.23 -6.17 15.63
N PRO A 229 -11.28 -7.40 16.18
CA PRO A 229 -12.49 -7.87 16.85
C PRO A 229 -12.82 -7.08 18.11
N LEU A 230 -14.11 -6.78 18.31
CA LEU A 230 -14.66 -6.38 19.60
C LEU A 230 -14.64 -7.56 20.58
N GLY A 231 -14.84 -8.78 20.07
CA GLY A 231 -14.70 -10.02 20.81
C GLY A 231 -15.95 -10.51 21.54
N ALA A 232 -17.13 -9.95 21.26
CA ALA A 232 -18.39 -10.49 21.79
C ALA A 232 -18.79 -11.77 21.02
N PRO A 233 -19.38 -12.78 21.69
CA PRO A 233 -19.83 -13.99 21.02
C PRO A 233 -21.00 -13.69 20.07
N VAL A 234 -20.94 -14.25 18.86
CA VAL A 234 -22.00 -14.16 17.85
C VAL A 234 -22.67 -15.52 17.72
N GLU A 235 -23.57 -15.82 18.66
CA GLU A 235 -24.21 -17.13 18.77
C GLU A 235 -25.36 -17.31 17.77
N THR A 236 -26.13 -16.25 17.54
CA THR A 236 -27.32 -16.28 16.69
C THR A 236 -27.24 -15.21 15.62
N LEU A 237 -27.62 -15.60 14.41
CA LEU A 237 -27.76 -14.71 13.26
C LEU A 237 -29.17 -14.88 12.69
N PRO A 238 -29.78 -13.80 12.18
CA PRO A 238 -31.01 -13.92 11.43
C PRO A 238 -30.78 -14.72 10.12
N PRO A 239 -31.85 -15.26 9.51
CA PRO A 239 -31.75 -15.91 8.22
C PRO A 239 -31.27 -14.92 7.15
N ALA A 240 -30.27 -15.31 6.36
CA ALA A 240 -29.82 -14.50 5.23
C ALA A 240 -30.92 -14.50 4.14
N LYS A 241 -31.29 -13.31 3.65
CA LYS A 241 -32.23 -13.16 2.53
C LYS A 241 -31.50 -13.10 1.18
N ASN A 242 -30.24 -12.65 1.17
CA ASN A 242 -29.43 -12.52 -0.04
C ASN A 242 -27.93 -12.63 0.26
N PHE A 243 -27.10 -12.60 -0.80
CA PHE A 243 -25.64 -12.71 -0.68
C PHE A 243 -24.98 -11.57 0.12
N ILE A 244 -25.61 -10.40 0.21
CA ILE A 244 -25.10 -9.27 1.01
C ILE A 244 -25.22 -9.61 2.49
N ASP A 245 -26.33 -10.21 2.92
CA ASP A 245 -26.50 -10.64 4.30
C ASP A 245 -25.43 -11.67 4.70
N GLU A 246 -25.10 -12.60 3.81
CA GLU A 246 -24.01 -13.57 4.05
C GLU A 246 -22.68 -12.89 4.31
N LEU A 247 -22.34 -11.86 3.51
CA LEU A 247 -21.12 -11.08 3.66
C LEU A 247 -21.13 -10.25 4.96
N VAL A 248 -22.26 -9.61 5.28
CA VAL A 248 -22.44 -8.83 6.52
C VAL A 248 -22.29 -9.73 7.74
N PHE A 249 -22.94 -10.91 7.74
CA PHE A 249 -22.89 -11.85 8.85
C PHE A 249 -21.51 -12.47 9.03
N ALA A 250 -20.80 -12.79 7.95
CA ALA A 250 -19.41 -13.23 8.03
C ALA A 250 -18.52 -12.16 8.68
N ASN A 251 -18.75 -10.88 8.33
CA ASN A 251 -18.03 -9.77 8.94
C ASN A 251 -18.37 -9.57 10.43
N LEU A 252 -19.65 -9.62 10.79
CA LEU A 252 -20.11 -9.55 12.19
C LEU A 252 -19.50 -10.66 13.04
N LYS A 253 -19.45 -11.90 12.55
CA LYS A 253 -18.76 -13.01 13.21
C LYS A 253 -17.27 -12.73 13.39
N THR A 254 -16.60 -12.24 12.34
CA THR A 254 -15.17 -11.93 12.38
C THR A 254 -14.86 -10.84 13.41
N LEU A 255 -15.72 -9.84 13.52
CA LEU A 255 -15.56 -8.74 14.48
C LEU A 255 -16.09 -9.08 15.87
N GLY A 256 -16.81 -10.19 16.05
CA GLY A 256 -17.47 -10.50 17.32
C GLY A 256 -18.52 -9.44 17.67
N ILE A 257 -19.39 -9.10 16.73
CA ILE A 257 -20.48 -8.12 16.91
C ILE A 257 -21.81 -8.84 16.73
N PRO A 258 -22.60 -9.07 17.79
CA PRO A 258 -23.91 -9.69 17.65
C PRO A 258 -24.87 -8.74 16.91
N PRO A 259 -25.73 -9.26 16.03
CA PRO A 259 -26.72 -8.43 15.34
C PRO A 259 -27.73 -7.86 16.34
N SER A 260 -28.18 -6.63 16.09
CA SER A 260 -29.30 -6.05 16.82
C SER A 260 -30.58 -6.84 16.58
N PRO A 261 -31.51 -6.89 17.56
CA PRO A 261 -32.81 -7.50 17.36
C PRO A 261 -33.58 -6.79 16.24
N ALA A 262 -34.52 -7.52 15.63
CA ALA A 262 -35.45 -6.92 14.68
C ALA A 262 -36.24 -5.79 15.37
N CYS A 263 -36.29 -4.63 14.73
CA CYS A 263 -37.08 -3.51 15.23
C CYS A 263 -38.58 -3.74 15.00
N ASP A 264 -39.40 -3.05 15.80
CA ASP A 264 -40.85 -2.93 15.60
C ASP A 264 -41.20 -2.24 14.28
N ASP A 265 -42.48 -2.31 13.92
CA ASP A 265 -42.99 -1.86 12.62
C ASP A 265 -42.96 -0.33 12.48
N GLU A 266 -43.27 0.40 13.55
CA GLU A 266 -43.20 1.86 13.59
C GLU A 266 -41.77 2.35 13.37
N THR A 267 -40.81 1.74 14.08
CA THR A 267 -39.38 2.04 13.94
C THR A 267 -38.88 1.67 12.56
N PHE A 268 -39.28 0.51 12.03
CA PHE A 268 -38.92 0.08 10.68
C PHE A 268 -39.40 1.09 9.64
N LEU A 269 -40.70 1.43 9.63
CA LEU A 269 -41.29 2.32 8.64
C LEU A 269 -40.61 3.70 8.68
N ARG A 270 -40.41 4.25 9.88
CA ARG A 270 -39.71 5.53 10.04
C ARG A 270 -38.30 5.51 9.46
N ARG A 271 -37.52 4.46 9.73
CA ARG A 271 -36.13 4.34 9.24
C ARG A 271 -36.08 4.19 7.72
N VAL A 272 -36.88 3.28 7.17
CA VAL A 272 -36.86 3.01 5.72
C VAL A 272 -37.36 4.19 4.90
N SER A 273 -38.37 4.93 5.37
CA SER A 273 -38.82 6.17 4.71
C SER A 273 -37.74 7.26 4.71
N LEU A 274 -37.00 7.42 5.81
CA LEU A 274 -35.90 8.37 5.89
C LEU A 274 -34.72 7.96 5.00
N ASP A 275 -34.36 6.67 4.99
CA ASP A 275 -33.20 6.18 4.25
C ASP A 275 -33.43 6.19 2.74
N ILE A 276 -34.63 5.81 2.30
CA ILE A 276 -34.98 5.69 0.87
C ILE A 276 -35.55 7.01 0.33
N GLY A 277 -36.56 7.58 0.99
CA GLY A 277 -37.28 8.75 0.51
C GLY A 277 -36.83 10.09 1.13
N GLY A 278 -35.92 10.09 2.11
CA GLY A 278 -35.42 11.31 2.72
C GLY A 278 -36.44 12.07 3.57
N ARG A 279 -37.58 11.45 3.91
CA ARG A 279 -38.67 12.06 4.67
C ARG A 279 -39.27 11.08 5.68
N LEU A 280 -40.06 11.61 6.61
CA LEU A 280 -40.90 10.77 7.47
C LEU A 280 -42.05 10.15 6.65
N PRO A 281 -42.58 8.98 7.07
CA PRO A 281 -43.79 8.44 6.47
C PRO A 281 -44.97 9.40 6.68
N THR A 282 -45.88 9.46 5.71
CA THR A 282 -47.13 10.22 5.88
C THR A 282 -48.05 9.52 6.87
N VAL A 283 -49.10 10.22 7.31
CA VAL A 283 -50.11 9.64 8.21
C VAL A 283 -50.82 8.47 7.51
N GLU A 284 -51.11 8.62 6.21
CA GLU A 284 -51.77 7.62 5.38
C GLU A 284 -50.89 6.38 5.19
N GLU A 285 -49.61 6.56 4.84
CA GLU A 285 -48.64 5.48 4.71
C GLU A 285 -48.48 4.72 6.04
N THR A 286 -48.42 5.45 7.15
CA THR A 286 -48.28 4.86 8.49
C THR A 286 -49.50 4.00 8.84
N LYS A 287 -50.72 4.53 8.66
CA LYS A 287 -51.95 3.77 8.92
C LYS A 287 -52.02 2.52 8.05
N ALA A 288 -51.82 2.66 6.74
CA ALA A 288 -51.88 1.54 5.81
C ALA A 288 -50.87 0.43 6.15
N PHE A 289 -49.64 0.81 6.54
CA PHE A 289 -48.60 -0.15 6.90
C PHE A 289 -48.86 -0.87 8.23
N LEU A 290 -49.33 -0.14 9.25
CA LEU A 290 -49.60 -0.71 10.57
C LEU A 290 -50.86 -1.58 10.58
N GLU A 291 -51.87 -1.25 9.79
CA GLU A 291 -53.09 -2.06 9.65
C GLU A 291 -52.86 -3.32 8.81
N SER A 292 -51.87 -3.33 7.92
CA SER A 292 -51.56 -4.48 7.07
C SER A 292 -51.08 -5.70 7.87
N GLN A 293 -51.71 -6.84 7.60
CA GLN A 293 -51.35 -8.17 8.11
C GLN A 293 -50.58 -9.01 7.07
N ASP A 294 -50.22 -8.42 5.93
CA ASP A 294 -49.45 -9.13 4.91
C ASP A 294 -48.05 -9.48 5.45
N PRO A 295 -47.63 -10.76 5.44
CA PRO A 295 -46.29 -11.14 5.88
C PRO A 295 -45.16 -10.47 5.08
N LYS A 296 -45.45 -9.94 3.88
CA LYS A 296 -44.51 -9.21 3.01
C LYS A 296 -44.63 -7.69 3.12
N LYS A 297 -45.42 -7.15 4.06
CA LYS A 297 -45.67 -5.70 4.14
C LYS A 297 -44.40 -4.84 4.19
N ARG A 298 -43.32 -5.33 4.81
CA ARG A 298 -42.01 -4.63 4.86
C ARG A 298 -41.35 -4.55 3.48
N ASP A 299 -41.36 -5.65 2.74
CA ASP A 299 -40.78 -5.70 1.39
C ASP A 299 -41.62 -4.82 0.43
N LEU A 300 -42.95 -4.86 0.54
CA LEU A 300 -43.85 -3.99 -0.22
C LEU A 300 -43.67 -2.50 0.09
N ALA A 301 -43.44 -2.15 1.36
CA ALA A 301 -43.15 -0.77 1.76
C ALA A 301 -41.83 -0.27 1.16
N ILE A 302 -40.78 -1.12 1.15
CA ILE A 302 -39.51 -0.83 0.48
C ILE A 302 -39.72 -0.60 -1.02
N GLU A 303 -40.43 -1.50 -1.70
CA GLU A 303 -40.73 -1.38 -3.13
C GLU A 303 -41.52 -0.11 -3.44
N SER A 304 -42.53 0.23 -2.63
CA SER A 304 -43.30 1.46 -2.79
C SER A 304 -42.43 2.71 -2.67
N LEU A 305 -41.50 2.74 -1.71
CA LEU A 305 -40.59 3.87 -1.53
C LEU A 305 -39.56 3.97 -2.67
N LEU A 306 -39.00 2.84 -3.12
CA LEU A 306 -38.05 2.82 -4.23
C LEU A 306 -38.70 3.27 -5.56
N ASN A 307 -39.99 3.01 -5.73
CA ASN A 307 -40.75 3.44 -6.89
C ASN A 307 -41.33 4.87 -6.77
N SER A 308 -41.14 5.55 -5.64
CA SER A 308 -41.67 6.90 -5.44
C SER A 308 -40.75 7.97 -6.03
N PRO A 309 -41.30 9.15 -6.41
CA PRO A 309 -40.47 10.30 -6.80
C PRO A 309 -39.51 10.75 -5.68
N ASP A 310 -39.88 10.58 -4.42
CA ASP A 310 -39.06 10.99 -3.27
C ASP A 310 -37.70 10.29 -3.26
N TYR A 311 -37.65 9.01 -3.64
CA TYR A 311 -36.39 8.28 -3.77
C TYR A 311 -35.48 8.94 -4.82
N ALA A 312 -36.02 9.24 -6.00
CA ALA A 312 -35.27 9.86 -7.09
C ALA A 312 -34.73 11.24 -6.68
N ASP A 313 -35.57 12.08 -6.08
CA ASP A 313 -35.20 13.42 -5.62
C ASP A 313 -34.16 13.38 -4.50
N PHE A 314 -34.35 12.50 -3.50
CA PHE A 314 -33.44 12.38 -2.38
C PHE A 314 -32.05 11.89 -2.80
N PHE A 315 -31.99 10.86 -3.65
CA PHE A 315 -30.73 10.35 -4.14
C PHE A 315 -30.07 11.32 -5.14
N ALA A 316 -30.83 12.02 -5.98
CA ALA A 316 -30.29 13.06 -6.85
C ALA A 316 -29.57 14.16 -6.03
N ASN A 317 -30.15 14.57 -4.90
CA ASN A 317 -29.52 15.53 -3.99
C ASN A 317 -28.25 14.97 -3.33
N LYS A 318 -28.28 13.71 -2.85
CA LYS A 318 -27.08 13.03 -2.32
C LYS A 318 -25.96 12.97 -3.36
N TRP A 319 -26.29 12.57 -4.59
CA TRP A 319 -25.32 12.45 -5.68
C TRP A 319 -24.81 13.81 -6.14
N THR A 320 -25.64 14.83 -6.19
CA THR A 320 -25.22 16.20 -6.54
C THR A 320 -24.13 16.70 -5.59
N ALA A 321 -24.29 16.46 -4.29
CA ALA A 321 -23.28 16.80 -3.29
C ALA A 321 -21.99 15.99 -3.47
N LEU A 322 -22.09 14.67 -3.66
CA LEU A 322 -20.93 13.78 -3.78
C LEU A 322 -20.14 13.98 -5.09
N LEU A 323 -20.84 14.07 -6.21
CA LEU A 323 -20.26 14.26 -7.54
C LEU A 323 -19.85 15.71 -7.79
N LYS A 324 -20.14 16.61 -6.84
CA LYS A 324 -19.88 18.06 -6.93
C LYS A 324 -20.40 18.61 -8.26
N ASN A 325 -21.64 18.25 -8.60
CA ASN A 325 -22.25 18.66 -9.85
C ASN A 325 -22.41 20.18 -9.83
N ARG A 326 -21.44 20.89 -10.42
CA ARG A 326 -21.42 22.35 -10.53
C ARG A 326 -21.82 22.68 -11.95
N ARG A 327 -22.87 23.47 -12.07
CA ARG A 327 -23.14 24.19 -13.31
C ARG A 327 -22.13 25.33 -13.38
N GLU A 328 -21.41 25.43 -14.49
CA GLU A 328 -20.58 26.60 -14.77
C GLU A 328 -21.54 27.74 -15.11
N ASP A 329 -21.80 28.58 -14.12
CA ASP A 329 -22.51 29.85 -14.28
C ASP A 329 -21.47 30.99 -14.25
#